data_AF-A0A5N7CQG0-F1
#
_entry.id   AF-A0A5N7CQG0-F1
#
_cell.length_a   1.000
_cell.length_b   1.000
_cell.length_c   1.000
_cell.angle_alpha   90.00
_cell.angle_beta   90.00
_cell.angle_gamma   90.00
#
_symmetry.space_group_name_H-M   'P 1'
#
loop_
_entity.id
_entity.type
_entity.pdbx_description
1 polymer ?
#
loop_
_entity_poly.entity_id
_entity_poly.type
_entity_poly.pdbx_seq_one_letter_code
_entity_poly.pdbx_strand_id
1 'polypeptide(L)'
;MTDRKKFTAALLSACLLSLVELLIDESAKGWRSLTRKIRAFILFHAGITETQPHLRSSVYWFARISNATRAICFGENLPLPLSSMTCVKLETLRYPTSQISISARVEENIELLAIYLESWARVQSWSIYWVKKSEELYSKDNCSKTHISSCPALGKTYGKLPSEHITLGIEIICSASRLQRAIITTILSYVDTPVSGIQPAILSLLPYYQWSLAGLSRQFDHPAWSSLGCSLPIMHNDLIHQQAIQAFEFAEESLRSTDFEALLYIPIMNVVGFEMQTEQERTRVLEFVATLKTKGFAVAGKVERDLKTAWVGKMQ
;
A
#
# COMPACT_ATOMS: atom_id res chain seq x y z
N MET A 1 -17.17 10.54 29.21
CA MET A 1 -15.71 10.82 29.16
C MET A 1 -14.84 9.60 29.46
N THR A 2 -15.20 8.73 30.41
CA THR A 2 -14.44 7.53 30.82
C THR A 2 -14.25 6.50 29.71
N ASP A 3 -15.28 6.28 28.90
CA ASP A 3 -15.25 5.32 27.80
C ASP A 3 -14.27 5.73 26.68
N ARG A 4 -14.17 7.04 26.44
CA ARG A 4 -13.24 7.61 25.47
C ARG A 4 -11.76 7.39 25.84
N LYS A 5 -11.41 7.59 27.12
CA LYS A 5 -10.04 7.38 27.60
C LYS A 5 -9.65 5.90 27.55
N LYS A 6 -10.58 5.00 27.91
CA LYS A 6 -10.38 3.54 27.82
C LYS A 6 -10.15 3.09 26.38
N PHE A 7 -10.93 3.60 25.42
CA PHE A 7 -10.71 3.33 24.00
C PHE A 7 -9.30 3.71 23.55
N THR A 8 -8.84 4.93 23.88
CA THR A 8 -7.50 5.39 23.49
C THR A 8 -6.39 4.54 24.09
N ALA A 9 -6.49 4.22 25.39
CA ALA A 9 -5.51 3.41 26.07
C ALA A 9 -5.44 2.01 25.46
N ALA A 10 -6.59 1.38 25.21
CA ALA A 10 -6.67 0.08 24.56
C ALA A 10 -6.07 0.11 23.14
N LEU A 11 -6.39 1.15 22.35
CA LEU A 11 -5.87 1.29 21.00
C LEU A 11 -4.35 1.52 21.00
N LEU A 12 -3.85 2.39 21.89
CA LEU A 12 -2.42 2.63 22.04
C LEU A 12 -1.68 1.34 22.44
N SER A 13 -2.19 0.62 23.45
CA SER A 13 -1.62 -0.67 23.86
C SER A 13 -1.62 -1.68 22.71
N ALA A 14 -2.69 -1.73 21.91
CA ALA A 14 -2.76 -2.63 20.78
C ALA A 14 -1.80 -2.23 19.65
N CYS A 15 -1.63 -0.93 19.36
CA CYS A 15 -0.62 -0.43 18.42
C CYS A 15 0.80 -0.74 18.87
N LEU A 16 1.11 -0.58 20.16
CA LEU A 16 2.41 -0.95 20.73
C LEU A 16 2.65 -2.47 20.64
N LEU A 17 1.65 -3.28 20.99
CA LEU A 17 1.73 -4.73 20.81
C LEU A 17 1.93 -5.10 19.33
N SER A 18 1.31 -4.38 18.40
CA SER A 18 1.51 -4.59 16.96
C SER A 18 2.95 -4.33 16.54
N LEU A 19 3.64 -3.35 17.15
CA LEU A 19 5.06 -3.13 16.92
C LEU A 19 5.90 -4.24 17.55
N VAL A 20 5.55 -4.71 18.74
CA VAL A 20 6.22 -5.85 19.40
C VAL A 20 6.14 -7.12 18.55
N GLU A 21 4.99 -7.41 17.94
CA GLU A 21 4.84 -8.54 17.03
C GLU A 21 5.82 -8.49 15.84
N LEU A 22 6.12 -7.28 15.32
CA LEU A 22 7.11 -7.10 14.25
C LEU A 22 8.56 -7.32 14.74
N LEU A 23 8.82 -7.14 16.04
CA LEU A 23 10.11 -7.43 16.67
C LEU A 23 10.33 -8.93 16.81
N ILE A 24 9.29 -9.67 17.21
CA ILE A 24 9.45 -11.06 17.66
C ILE A 24 9.10 -12.10 16.59
N ASP A 25 8.16 -11.80 15.68
CA ASP A 25 7.65 -12.77 14.70
C ASP A 25 8.20 -12.48 13.29
N GLU A 26 9.20 -13.27 12.88
CA GLU A 26 9.73 -13.22 11.51
C GLU A 26 8.65 -13.49 10.44
N SER A 27 7.63 -14.30 10.76
CA SER A 27 6.58 -14.66 9.79
C SER A 27 5.52 -13.58 9.58
N ALA A 28 5.50 -12.56 10.43
CA ALA A 28 4.48 -11.50 10.49
C ALA A 28 3.04 -12.01 10.67
N LYS A 29 2.83 -13.27 11.07
CA LYS A 29 1.50 -13.86 11.33
C LYS A 29 0.85 -13.24 12.57
N GLY A 30 1.62 -13.04 13.64
CA GLY A 30 1.17 -12.38 14.87
C GLY A 30 0.73 -10.96 14.59
N TRP A 31 1.58 -10.18 13.90
CA TRP A 31 1.26 -8.83 13.43
C TRP A 31 -0.03 -8.80 12.58
N ARG A 32 -0.12 -9.69 11.58
CA ARG A 32 -1.28 -9.84 10.68
C ARG A 32 -2.56 -10.20 11.44
N SER A 33 -2.48 -10.95 12.53
CA SER A 33 -3.63 -11.31 13.38
C SER A 33 -4.05 -10.13 14.26
N LEU A 34 -3.11 -9.48 14.93
CA LEU A 34 -3.36 -8.41 15.88
C LEU A 34 -3.94 -7.17 15.21
N THR A 35 -3.40 -6.78 14.06
CA THR A 35 -3.94 -5.68 13.24
C THR A 35 -5.40 -5.91 12.83
N ARG A 36 -5.80 -7.15 12.46
CA ARG A 36 -7.22 -7.47 12.22
C ARG A 36 -8.09 -7.27 13.46
N LYS A 37 -7.59 -7.63 14.65
CA LYS A 37 -8.29 -7.39 15.92
C LYS A 37 -8.41 -5.89 16.22
N ILE A 38 -7.34 -5.12 16.02
CA ILE A 38 -7.34 -3.65 16.13
C ILE A 38 -8.41 -3.05 15.22
N ARG A 39 -8.50 -3.53 13.97
CA ARG A 39 -9.52 -3.10 13.03
C ARG A 39 -10.94 -3.41 13.52
N ALA A 40 -11.20 -4.63 13.97
CA ALA A 40 -12.50 -5.00 14.51
C ALA A 40 -12.88 -4.12 15.72
N PHE A 41 -11.90 -3.80 16.58
CA PHE A 41 -12.07 -2.89 17.70
C PHE A 41 -12.41 -1.47 17.26
N ILE A 42 -11.73 -0.93 16.24
CA ILE A 42 -12.04 0.39 15.66
C ILE A 42 -13.47 0.43 15.12
N LEU A 43 -13.88 -0.59 14.36
CA LEU A 43 -15.22 -0.70 13.78
C LEU A 43 -16.31 -0.72 14.84
N PHE A 44 -16.09 -1.48 15.91
CA PHE A 44 -17.04 -1.57 17.01
C PHE A 44 -17.26 -0.21 17.72
N HIS A 45 -16.26 0.67 17.70
CA HIS A 45 -16.29 1.97 18.37
C HIS A 45 -16.41 3.15 17.40
N ALA A 46 -16.89 2.93 16.16
CA ALA A 46 -16.99 3.96 15.12
C ALA A 46 -17.82 5.20 15.52
N GLY A 47 -18.75 5.09 16.47
CA GLY A 47 -19.51 6.25 17.00
C GLY A 47 -18.70 7.21 17.91
N ILE A 48 -17.46 6.86 18.27
CA ILE A 48 -16.64 7.59 19.25
C ILE A 48 -15.65 8.57 18.58
N THR A 49 -15.63 8.64 17.24
CA THR A 49 -14.60 9.33 16.44
C THR A 49 -14.87 10.81 16.13
N GLU A 50 -16.07 11.35 16.39
CA GLU A 50 -16.43 12.69 15.87
C GLU A 50 -15.75 13.89 16.55
N THR A 51 -15.09 13.73 17.71
CA THR A 51 -14.30 14.79 18.35
C THR A 51 -13.21 14.18 19.21
N GLN A 52 -12.02 14.00 18.64
CA GLN A 52 -10.89 13.36 19.30
C GLN A 52 -9.74 14.36 19.54
N PRO A 53 -9.15 14.43 20.75
CA PRO A 53 -7.92 15.18 21.01
C PRO A 53 -6.76 14.70 20.11
N HIS A 54 -5.77 15.56 19.87
CA HIS A 54 -4.63 15.32 18.95
C HIS A 54 -3.96 13.93 19.04
N LEU A 55 -3.51 13.53 20.24
CA LEU A 55 -2.88 12.22 20.45
C LEU A 55 -3.79 11.05 20.02
N ARG A 56 -5.09 11.23 20.25
CA ARG A 56 -6.12 10.23 19.96
C ARG A 56 -6.38 10.10 18.46
N SER A 57 -6.40 11.23 17.76
CA SER A 57 -6.43 11.30 16.29
C SER A 57 -5.22 10.61 15.69
N SER A 58 -4.01 10.91 16.20
CA SER A 58 -2.76 10.34 15.70
C SER A 58 -2.69 8.82 15.85
N VAL A 59 -3.03 8.28 17.03
CA VAL A 59 -3.06 6.82 17.27
C VAL A 59 -4.11 6.13 16.40
N TYR A 60 -5.26 6.76 16.20
CA TYR A 60 -6.30 6.26 15.31
C TYR A 60 -5.82 6.16 13.86
N TRP A 61 -5.21 7.23 13.32
CA TRP A 61 -4.70 7.22 11.95
C TRP A 61 -3.53 6.25 11.77
N PHE A 62 -2.62 6.16 12.74
CA PHE A 62 -1.56 5.17 12.74
C PHE A 62 -2.11 3.74 12.64
N ALA A 63 -3.16 3.43 13.41
CA ALA A 63 -3.80 2.12 13.35
C ALA A 63 -4.45 1.85 11.98
N ARG A 64 -5.02 2.87 11.33
CA ARG A 64 -5.59 2.76 9.98
C ARG A 64 -4.52 2.55 8.92
N ILE A 65 -3.45 3.34 8.95
CA ILE A 65 -2.28 3.17 8.07
C ILE A 65 -1.72 1.76 8.22
N SER A 66 -1.47 1.31 9.45
CA SER A 66 -0.97 -0.05 9.72
C SER A 66 -1.89 -1.13 9.15
N ASN A 67 -3.21 -0.96 9.26
CA ASN A 67 -4.19 -1.90 8.70
C ASN A 67 -4.21 -1.92 7.17
N ALA A 68 -4.10 -0.75 6.54
CA ALA A 68 -4.06 -0.60 5.09
C ALA A 68 -2.78 -1.19 4.52
N THR A 69 -1.63 -0.83 5.09
CA THR A 69 -0.30 -1.35 4.73
C THR A 69 -0.25 -2.87 4.83
N ARG A 70 -0.77 -3.44 5.92
CA ARG A 70 -0.93 -4.89 6.06
C ARG A 70 -1.79 -5.49 4.94
N ALA A 71 -2.93 -4.87 4.63
CA ALA A 71 -3.79 -5.36 3.56
C ALA A 71 -3.06 -5.34 2.20
N ILE A 72 -2.26 -4.30 1.94
CA ILE A 72 -1.43 -4.18 0.74
C ILE A 72 -0.36 -5.29 0.68
N CYS A 73 0.41 -5.48 1.75
CA CYS A 73 1.49 -6.47 1.80
C CYS A 73 1.00 -7.91 1.62
N PHE A 74 -0.22 -8.22 2.05
CA PHE A 74 -0.78 -9.57 1.98
C PHE A 74 -1.86 -9.74 0.90
N GLY A 75 -2.14 -8.72 0.09
CA GLY A 75 -3.19 -8.76 -0.93
C GLY A 75 -4.58 -9.05 -0.37
N GLU A 76 -4.85 -8.60 0.86
CA GLU A 76 -6.10 -8.90 1.56
C GLU A 76 -7.16 -7.84 1.36
N ASN A 77 -8.42 -8.29 1.38
CA ASN A 77 -9.54 -7.37 1.38
C ASN A 77 -9.58 -6.55 2.67
N LEU A 78 -9.89 -5.26 2.53
CA LEU A 78 -10.09 -4.32 3.62
C LEU A 78 -11.57 -3.88 3.68
N PRO A 79 -12.48 -4.68 4.27
CA PRO A 79 -13.87 -4.27 4.47
C PRO A 79 -13.99 -3.20 5.58
N LEU A 80 -13.93 -1.92 5.24
CA LEU A 80 -14.26 -0.83 6.15
C LEU A 80 -15.47 -0.07 5.59
N PRO A 81 -16.41 0.41 6.44
CA PRO A 81 -17.21 1.55 6.05
C PRO A 81 -16.24 2.72 5.88
N LEU A 82 -16.37 3.46 4.78
CA LEU A 82 -15.69 4.73 4.63
C LEU A 82 -16.11 5.61 5.82
N SER A 83 -15.15 6.28 6.47
CA SER A 83 -15.53 7.43 7.30
C SER A 83 -16.34 8.39 6.42
N SER A 84 -17.33 9.09 6.99
CA SER A 84 -18.09 10.10 6.26
C SER A 84 -17.17 11.13 5.58
N MET A 85 -16.03 11.46 6.21
CA MET A 85 -14.96 12.26 5.61
C MET A 85 -14.22 11.56 4.46
N THR A 86 -14.03 10.24 4.52
CA THR A 86 -13.43 9.45 3.42
C THR A 86 -14.38 9.39 2.21
N CYS A 87 -15.70 9.33 2.41
CA CYS A 87 -16.67 9.46 1.32
C CYS A 87 -16.60 10.85 0.65
N VAL A 88 -16.63 11.92 1.45
CA VAL A 88 -16.56 13.32 0.94
C VAL A 88 -15.22 13.59 0.23
N LYS A 89 -14.10 13.09 0.79
CA LYS A 89 -12.78 13.19 0.15
C LYS A 89 -12.68 12.33 -1.12
N LEU A 90 -13.24 11.10 -1.15
CA LEU A 90 -13.32 10.31 -2.39
C LEU A 90 -14.25 10.93 -3.45
N GLU A 91 -15.28 11.66 -3.05
CA GLU A 91 -16.15 12.43 -3.95
C GLU A 91 -15.43 13.66 -4.52
N THR A 92 -14.59 14.33 -3.74
CA THR A 92 -13.67 15.35 -4.27
C THR A 92 -12.58 14.73 -5.16
N LEU A 93 -12.19 13.47 -4.95
CA LEU A 93 -11.38 12.71 -5.92
C LEU A 93 -12.15 12.30 -7.20
N ARG A 94 -13.50 12.36 -7.24
CA ARG A 94 -14.28 12.17 -8.48
C ARG A 94 -14.27 13.40 -9.37
N TYR A 95 -14.18 14.60 -8.78
CA TYR A 95 -14.18 15.87 -9.48
C TYR A 95 -13.02 16.74 -8.95
N PRO A 96 -11.81 16.63 -9.53
CA PRO A 96 -10.67 17.43 -9.10
C PRO A 96 -10.87 18.86 -9.62
N THR A 97 -11.77 19.62 -9.00
CA THR A 97 -11.98 21.04 -9.32
C THR A 97 -11.07 21.95 -8.50
N SER A 98 -10.28 21.41 -7.56
CA SER A 98 -9.37 22.17 -6.70
C SER A 98 -8.01 21.48 -6.60
N GLN A 99 -6.93 22.27 -6.67
CA GLN A 99 -5.58 21.83 -6.36
C GLN A 99 -5.55 21.29 -4.91
N ILE A 100 -5.00 20.09 -4.69
CA ILE A 100 -4.73 19.60 -3.34
C ILE A 100 -3.54 20.39 -2.81
N SER A 101 -3.78 21.38 -1.96
CA SER A 101 -2.73 22.08 -1.23
C SER A 101 -2.29 21.28 0.00
N ILE A 102 -0.99 21.31 0.29
CA ILE A 102 -0.48 20.73 1.54
C ILE A 102 -1.04 21.54 2.70
N SER A 103 -1.67 20.85 3.64
CA SER A 103 -2.05 21.47 4.90
C SER A 103 -0.82 21.67 5.77
N ALA A 104 -0.73 22.82 6.45
CA ALA A 104 0.28 23.03 7.48
C ALA A 104 0.09 22.09 8.70
N ARG A 105 -1.06 21.41 8.81
CA ARG A 105 -1.38 20.49 9.90
C ARG A 105 -0.98 19.07 9.53
N VAL A 106 -0.05 18.50 10.31
CA VAL A 106 0.45 17.12 10.14
C VAL A 106 -0.69 16.09 10.17
N GLU A 107 -1.66 16.25 11.07
CA GLU A 107 -2.77 15.30 11.22
C GLU A 107 -3.62 15.15 9.96
N GLU A 108 -3.84 16.25 9.23
CA GLU A 108 -4.62 16.24 7.99
C GLU A 108 -3.88 15.51 6.85
N ASN A 109 -2.54 15.61 6.83
CA ASN A 109 -1.71 14.89 5.87
C ASN A 109 -1.59 13.40 6.22
N ILE A 110 -1.51 13.05 7.51
CA ILE A 110 -1.55 11.65 7.97
C ILE A 110 -2.92 11.02 7.64
N GLU A 111 -4.01 11.75 7.85
CA GLU A 111 -5.35 11.32 7.45
C GLU A 111 -5.41 11.07 5.94
N LEU A 112 -4.90 12.01 5.13
CA LEU A 112 -4.89 11.87 3.67
C LEU A 112 -4.11 10.62 3.23
N LEU A 113 -2.94 10.38 3.81
CA LEU A 113 -2.17 9.17 3.57
C LEU A 113 -2.96 7.90 3.90
N ALA A 114 -3.62 7.87 5.06
CA ALA A 114 -4.45 6.73 5.46
C ALA A 114 -5.54 6.45 4.41
N ILE A 115 -6.20 7.50 3.90
CA ILE A 115 -7.23 7.38 2.86
C ILE A 115 -6.67 6.80 1.56
N TYR A 116 -5.48 7.26 1.13
CA TYR A 116 -4.85 6.75 -0.08
C TYR A 116 -4.44 5.28 0.04
N LEU A 117 -3.80 4.91 1.15
CA LEU A 117 -3.37 3.52 1.38
C LEU A 117 -4.56 2.56 1.48
N GLU A 118 -5.65 2.97 2.12
CA GLU A 118 -6.87 2.14 2.16
C GLU A 118 -7.54 2.01 0.81
N SER A 119 -7.55 3.09 0.02
CA SER A 119 -8.06 3.07 -1.35
C SER A 119 -7.22 2.13 -2.22
N TRP A 120 -5.89 2.17 -2.07
CA TRP A 120 -5.00 1.25 -2.76
C TRP A 120 -5.24 -0.20 -2.33
N ALA A 121 -5.29 -0.49 -1.03
CA ALA A 121 -5.56 -1.83 -0.51
C ALA A 121 -6.83 -2.46 -1.12
N ARG A 122 -7.89 -1.66 -1.28
CA ARG A 122 -9.14 -2.09 -1.92
C ARG A 122 -8.96 -2.37 -3.40
N VAL A 123 -8.36 -1.44 -4.13
CA VAL A 123 -8.06 -1.57 -5.56
C VAL A 123 -7.22 -2.82 -5.82
N GLN A 124 -6.22 -3.09 -4.97
CA GLN A 124 -5.38 -4.28 -5.02
C GLN A 124 -6.17 -5.56 -4.76
N SER A 125 -6.97 -5.60 -3.69
CA SER A 125 -7.80 -6.78 -3.40
C SER A 125 -8.79 -7.10 -4.52
N TRP A 126 -9.44 -6.09 -5.09
CA TRP A 126 -10.34 -6.26 -6.23
C TRP A 126 -9.60 -6.71 -7.48
N SER A 127 -8.40 -6.20 -7.71
CA SER A 127 -7.56 -6.60 -8.85
C SER A 127 -7.11 -8.05 -8.75
N ILE A 128 -6.67 -8.49 -7.57
CA ILE A 128 -6.31 -9.89 -7.32
C ILE A 128 -7.52 -10.80 -7.57
N TYR A 129 -8.69 -10.43 -7.04
CA TYR A 129 -9.92 -11.17 -7.29
C TYR A 129 -10.29 -11.21 -8.78
N TRP A 130 -10.20 -10.07 -9.46
CA TRP A 130 -10.53 -9.95 -10.87
C TRP A 130 -9.60 -10.79 -11.75
N VAL A 131 -8.29 -10.74 -11.50
CA VAL A 131 -7.29 -11.56 -12.19
C VAL A 131 -7.57 -13.04 -11.98
N LYS A 132 -7.73 -13.48 -10.73
CA LYS A 132 -8.03 -14.88 -10.40
C LYS A 132 -9.30 -15.37 -11.11
N LYS A 133 -10.37 -14.57 -11.09
CA LYS A 133 -11.61 -14.92 -11.79
C LYS A 133 -11.44 -14.94 -13.31
N SER A 134 -10.58 -14.08 -13.87
CA SER A 134 -10.24 -14.10 -15.30
C SER A 134 -9.53 -15.38 -15.69
N GLU A 135 -8.58 -15.85 -14.87
CA GLU A 135 -7.88 -17.12 -15.09
C GLU A 135 -8.83 -18.32 -14.99
N GLU A 136 -9.75 -18.31 -14.02
CA GLU A 136 -10.78 -19.34 -13.87
C GLU A 136 -11.71 -19.40 -15.09
N LEU A 137 -12.15 -18.24 -15.60
CA LEU A 137 -12.98 -18.14 -16.80
C LEU A 137 -12.23 -18.63 -18.05
N TYR A 138 -10.98 -18.20 -18.21
CA TYR A 138 -10.12 -18.66 -19.30
C TYR A 138 -9.90 -20.18 -19.28
N SER A 139 -9.71 -20.76 -18.10
CA SER A 139 -9.52 -22.20 -17.93
C SER A 139 -10.78 -22.98 -18.30
N LYS A 140 -11.97 -22.46 -17.95
CA LYS A 140 -13.26 -23.08 -18.32
C LYS A 140 -13.51 -23.06 -19.83
N ASP A 141 -13.19 -21.95 -20.49
CA ASP A 141 -13.35 -21.83 -21.95
C ASP A 141 -12.40 -22.77 -22.71
N ASN A 142 -11.16 -22.95 -22.23
CA ASN A 142 -10.16 -23.81 -22.89
C ASN A 142 -10.26 -25.30 -22.52
N CYS A 143 -10.81 -25.65 -21.36
CA CYS A 143 -11.11 -27.06 -21.05
C CYS A 143 -12.14 -27.69 -22.01
N SER A 144 -12.88 -26.88 -22.78
CA SER A 144 -13.73 -27.37 -23.89
C SER A 144 -12.93 -27.81 -25.14
N LYS A 145 -11.63 -27.48 -25.21
CA LYS A 145 -10.74 -27.76 -26.34
C LYS A 145 -9.37 -28.25 -25.86
N THR A 146 -9.31 -29.53 -25.49
CA THR A 146 -8.12 -30.42 -25.41
C THR A 146 -6.80 -29.91 -24.79
N HIS A 147 -6.28 -30.78 -23.90
CA HIS A 147 -4.95 -30.82 -23.26
C HIS A 147 -4.71 -29.96 -22.01
N ILE A 148 -4.76 -30.67 -20.88
CA ILE A 148 -4.31 -30.26 -19.55
C ILE A 148 -2.77 -30.28 -19.56
N SER A 149 -2.14 -29.12 -19.64
CA SER A 149 -0.82 -28.89 -19.02
C SER A 149 -0.36 -27.45 -19.22
N SER A 150 0.12 -26.85 -18.13
CA SER A 150 0.88 -25.59 -17.98
C SER A 150 0.09 -24.27 -17.92
N CYS A 151 0.49 -23.44 -16.95
CA CYS A 151 0.07 -22.06 -16.76
C CYS A 151 0.10 -21.25 -18.08
N PRO A 152 -0.75 -20.23 -18.25
CA PRO A 152 -0.78 -19.48 -19.51
C PRO A 152 0.56 -18.77 -19.75
N ALA A 153 1.19 -19.05 -20.89
CA ALA A 153 2.36 -18.31 -21.36
C ALA A 153 2.04 -16.82 -21.56
N LEU A 154 3.04 -15.97 -21.31
CA LEU A 154 3.05 -14.53 -21.58
C LEU A 154 2.59 -14.28 -23.03
N GLY A 155 1.55 -13.48 -23.24
CA GLY A 155 1.07 -13.08 -24.57
C GLY A 155 -0.18 -13.78 -25.12
N LYS A 156 -0.88 -14.61 -24.33
CA LYS A 156 -2.17 -15.19 -24.77
C LYS A 156 -3.34 -14.22 -24.59
N THR A 157 -4.15 -14.07 -25.64
CA THR A 157 -5.39 -13.28 -25.64
C THR A 157 -6.46 -13.95 -24.77
N TYR A 158 -6.91 -13.25 -23.74
CA TYR A 158 -8.06 -13.67 -22.95
C TYR A 158 -9.32 -13.54 -23.84
N GLY A 159 -10.17 -14.57 -23.82
CA GLY A 159 -11.42 -14.60 -24.60
C GLY A 159 -12.41 -13.51 -24.18
N LYS A 160 -13.59 -13.48 -24.83
CA LYS A 160 -14.67 -12.53 -24.46
C LYS A 160 -15.14 -12.81 -23.03
N LEU A 161 -14.64 -12.02 -22.08
CA LEU A 161 -15.06 -12.06 -20.69
C LEU A 161 -16.54 -11.67 -20.55
N PRO A 162 -17.26 -12.18 -19.53
CA PRO A 162 -18.64 -11.76 -19.26
C PRO A 162 -18.75 -10.25 -19.04
N SER A 163 -19.86 -9.64 -19.46
CA SER A 163 -20.07 -8.19 -19.37
C SER A 163 -19.92 -7.65 -17.95
N GLU A 164 -20.49 -8.32 -16.94
CA GLU A 164 -20.35 -7.92 -15.53
C GLU A 164 -18.89 -7.91 -15.06
N HIS A 165 -18.10 -8.87 -15.54
CA HIS A 165 -16.69 -8.99 -15.20
C HIS A 165 -15.86 -7.90 -15.91
N ILE A 166 -16.21 -7.56 -17.15
CA ILE A 166 -15.65 -6.42 -17.87
C ILE A 166 -15.95 -5.12 -17.14
N THR A 167 -17.21 -4.88 -16.74
CA THR A 167 -17.62 -3.69 -15.99
C THR A 167 -16.82 -3.54 -14.71
N LEU A 168 -16.69 -4.62 -13.92
CA LEU A 168 -15.88 -4.60 -12.70
C LEU A 168 -14.40 -4.27 -13.00
N GLY A 169 -13.84 -4.82 -14.07
CA GLY A 169 -12.46 -4.53 -14.49
C GLY A 169 -12.25 -3.04 -14.83
N ILE A 170 -13.20 -2.45 -15.56
CA ILE A 170 -13.18 -1.02 -15.89
C ILE A 170 -13.30 -0.16 -14.63
N GLU A 171 -14.19 -0.51 -13.70
CA GLU A 171 -14.35 0.22 -12.41
C GLU A 171 -13.06 0.21 -11.58
N ILE A 172 -12.34 -0.93 -11.57
CA ILE A 172 -11.04 -1.07 -10.91
C ILE A 172 -10.01 -0.14 -11.57
N ILE A 173 -9.89 -0.17 -12.89
CA ILE A 173 -9.00 0.71 -13.65
C ILE A 173 -9.30 2.18 -13.33
N CYS A 174 -10.56 2.61 -13.44
CA CYS A 174 -10.95 3.99 -13.16
C CYS A 174 -10.65 4.40 -11.70
N SER A 175 -10.77 3.46 -10.75
CA SER A 175 -10.43 3.72 -9.34
C SER A 175 -8.93 3.87 -9.15
N ALA A 176 -8.12 3.01 -9.76
CA ALA A 176 -6.66 3.12 -9.75
C ALA A 176 -6.19 4.42 -10.41
N SER A 177 -6.70 4.79 -11.59
CA SER A 177 -6.33 6.04 -12.29
C SER A 177 -6.67 7.30 -11.48
N ARG A 178 -7.80 7.31 -10.76
CA ARG A 178 -8.16 8.43 -9.88
C ARG A 178 -7.20 8.53 -8.70
N LEU A 179 -6.92 7.40 -8.06
CA LEU A 179 -6.00 7.35 -6.93
C LEU A 179 -4.58 7.77 -7.33
N GLN A 180 -4.08 7.27 -8.46
CA GLN A 180 -2.77 7.64 -8.98
C GLN A 180 -2.66 9.14 -9.25
N ARG A 181 -3.67 9.75 -9.90
CA ARG A 181 -3.72 11.20 -10.11
C ARG A 181 -3.73 11.97 -8.79
N ALA A 182 -4.51 11.53 -7.81
CA ALA A 182 -4.58 12.14 -6.49
C ALA A 182 -3.20 12.15 -5.79
N ILE A 183 -2.52 11.00 -5.81
CA ILE A 183 -1.18 10.86 -5.23
C ILE A 183 -0.18 11.74 -5.98
N ILE A 184 -0.20 11.77 -7.32
CA ILE A 184 0.68 12.64 -8.13
C ILE A 184 0.44 14.11 -7.76
N THR A 185 -0.81 14.57 -7.71
CA THR A 185 -1.13 15.94 -7.30
C THR A 185 -0.62 16.25 -5.89
N THR A 186 -0.75 15.31 -4.96
CA THR A 186 -0.19 15.44 -3.61
C THR A 186 1.33 15.51 -3.62
N ILE A 187 2.04 14.71 -4.42
CA ILE A 187 3.52 14.79 -4.54
C ILE A 187 3.95 16.13 -5.14
N LEU A 188 3.29 16.58 -6.22
CA LEU A 188 3.63 17.84 -6.90
C LEU A 188 3.47 19.04 -5.96
N SER A 189 2.50 19.04 -5.06
CA SER A 189 2.38 20.13 -4.09
C SER A 189 3.53 20.19 -3.07
N TYR A 190 4.30 19.10 -2.87
CA TYR A 190 5.56 19.16 -2.10
C TYR A 190 6.68 19.83 -2.88
N VAL A 191 6.75 19.58 -4.20
CA VAL A 191 7.77 20.14 -5.08
C VAL A 191 7.58 21.65 -5.25
N ASP A 192 6.33 22.09 -5.36
CA ASP A 192 5.98 23.49 -5.55
C ASP A 192 6.07 24.33 -4.25
N THR A 193 6.27 23.69 -3.10
CA THR A 193 6.36 24.36 -1.79
C THR A 193 7.82 24.49 -1.34
N PRO A 194 8.28 25.66 -0.86
CA PRO A 194 9.64 25.81 -0.35
C PRO A 194 9.90 24.84 0.81
N VAL A 195 10.95 24.03 0.70
CA VAL A 195 11.30 22.96 1.69
C VAL A 195 11.42 23.51 3.12
N SER A 196 11.86 24.77 3.29
CA SER A 196 11.97 25.44 4.59
C SER A 196 10.62 25.69 5.28
N GLY A 197 9.50 25.61 4.55
CA GLY A 197 8.15 25.78 5.08
C GLY A 197 7.43 24.49 5.44
N ILE A 198 7.99 23.31 5.10
CA ILE A 198 7.34 22.02 5.31
C ILE A 198 7.86 21.38 6.60
N GLN A 199 6.96 20.97 7.48
CA GLN A 199 7.35 20.26 8.70
C GLN A 199 7.97 18.88 8.36
N PRO A 200 9.08 18.47 9.01
CA PRO A 200 9.73 17.19 8.73
C PRO A 200 8.81 15.96 8.81
N ALA A 201 7.85 15.98 9.73
CA ALA A 201 6.86 14.90 9.88
C ALA A 201 5.90 14.75 8.69
N ILE A 202 5.78 15.76 7.83
CA ILE A 202 5.00 15.68 6.59
C ILE A 202 5.88 15.09 5.48
N LEU A 203 7.16 15.44 5.43
CA LEU A 203 8.13 14.87 4.49
C LEU A 203 8.30 13.36 4.67
N SER A 204 8.20 12.85 5.91
CA SER A 204 8.25 11.42 6.21
C SER A 204 7.10 10.59 5.63
N LEU A 205 6.06 11.23 5.09
CA LEU A 205 4.96 10.59 4.39
C LEU A 205 5.26 10.34 2.90
N LEU A 206 6.20 11.09 2.30
CA LEU A 206 6.52 11.04 0.88
C LEU A 206 6.87 9.63 0.36
N PRO A 207 7.66 8.81 1.10
CA PRO A 207 8.01 7.46 0.63
C PRO A 207 6.78 6.57 0.42
N TYR A 208 5.71 6.77 1.21
CA TYR A 208 4.48 6.00 1.02
C TYR A 208 3.74 6.40 -0.25
N TYR A 209 3.76 7.67 -0.63
CA TYR A 209 3.17 8.12 -1.89
C TYR A 209 3.92 7.54 -3.10
N GLN A 210 5.25 7.61 -3.08
CA GLN A 210 6.12 7.05 -4.11
C GLN A 210 5.97 5.53 -4.21
N TRP A 211 5.98 4.83 -3.06
CA TRP A 211 5.68 3.40 -2.95
C TRP A 211 4.32 3.05 -3.55
N SER A 212 3.29 3.85 -3.25
CA SER A 212 1.93 3.64 -3.76
C SER A 212 1.88 3.79 -5.29
N LEU A 213 2.58 4.76 -5.88
CA LEU A 213 2.62 4.92 -7.34
C LEU A 213 3.28 3.73 -8.03
N ALA A 214 4.40 3.25 -7.52
CA ALA A 214 5.08 2.07 -8.04
C ALA A 214 4.17 0.83 -7.92
N GLY A 215 3.59 0.61 -6.74
CA GLY A 215 2.74 -0.54 -6.47
C GLY A 215 1.43 -0.56 -7.27
N LEU A 216 0.78 0.60 -7.44
CA LEU A 216 -0.40 0.74 -8.28
C LEU A 216 -0.11 0.43 -9.74
N SER A 217 1.05 0.83 -10.26
CA SER A 217 1.43 0.54 -11.65
C SER A 217 1.64 -0.96 -11.86
N ARG A 218 2.40 -1.62 -10.97
CA ARG A 218 2.69 -3.07 -11.05
C ARG A 218 1.46 -3.97 -10.87
N GLN A 219 0.39 -3.44 -10.29
CA GLN A 219 -0.86 -4.16 -10.13
C GLN A 219 -1.50 -4.60 -11.46
N PHE A 220 -1.15 -3.91 -12.55
CA PHE A 220 -1.69 -4.16 -13.89
C PHE A 220 -0.73 -4.92 -14.81
N ASP A 221 0.35 -5.52 -14.27
CA ASP A 221 1.30 -6.31 -15.06
C ASP A 221 0.71 -7.60 -15.63
N HIS A 222 -0.39 -8.10 -15.04
CA HIS A 222 -0.99 -9.35 -15.47
C HIS A 222 -1.64 -9.24 -16.87
N PRO A 223 -1.34 -10.16 -17.83
CA PRO A 223 -1.86 -10.07 -19.19
C PRO A 223 -3.39 -10.02 -19.33
N ALA A 224 -4.15 -10.52 -18.34
CA ALA A 224 -5.61 -10.44 -18.34
C ALA A 224 -6.16 -9.03 -18.54
N TRP A 225 -5.47 -8.00 -18.03
CA TRP A 225 -5.91 -6.61 -18.14
C TRP A 225 -6.01 -6.11 -19.57
N SER A 226 -5.23 -6.67 -20.50
CA SER A 226 -5.26 -6.32 -21.93
C SER A 226 -6.62 -6.64 -22.58
N SER A 227 -7.38 -7.59 -22.03
CA SER A 227 -8.70 -7.99 -22.54
C SER A 227 -9.76 -6.91 -22.47
N LEU A 228 -9.55 -5.90 -21.61
CA LEU A 228 -10.49 -4.81 -21.42
C LEU A 228 -10.37 -3.73 -22.52
N GLY A 229 -9.32 -3.75 -23.34
CA GLY A 229 -9.12 -2.80 -24.43
C GLY A 229 -9.01 -1.33 -23.99
N CYS A 230 -8.74 -1.09 -22.71
CA CYS A 230 -8.66 0.24 -22.10
C CYS A 230 -7.21 0.61 -21.78
N SER A 231 -6.90 1.91 -21.71
CA SER A 231 -5.62 2.37 -21.19
C SER A 231 -5.47 2.01 -19.72
N LEU A 232 -4.35 1.37 -19.38
CA LEU A 232 -4.03 0.97 -18.02
C LEU A 232 -3.27 2.11 -17.30
N PRO A 233 -3.48 2.33 -16.00
CA PRO A 233 -2.80 3.36 -15.22
C PRO A 233 -1.38 2.92 -14.82
N ILE A 234 -0.56 2.62 -15.83
CA ILE A 234 0.81 2.13 -15.68
C ILE A 234 1.77 3.25 -16.05
N MET A 235 2.65 3.62 -15.12
CA MET A 235 3.76 4.54 -15.42
C MET A 235 4.82 3.86 -16.29
N HIS A 236 5.64 4.63 -16.98
CA HIS A 236 6.80 4.06 -17.67
C HIS A 236 7.73 3.35 -16.67
N ASN A 237 8.40 2.26 -17.09
CA ASN A 237 9.23 1.45 -16.20
C ASN A 237 10.34 2.28 -15.52
N ASP A 238 10.96 3.22 -16.24
CA ASP A 238 11.98 4.10 -15.66
C ASP A 238 11.40 4.98 -14.55
N LEU A 239 10.17 5.47 -14.73
CA LEU A 239 9.50 6.28 -13.73
C LEU A 239 9.10 5.43 -12.51
N ILE A 240 8.61 4.20 -12.71
CA ILE A 240 8.33 3.26 -11.61
C ILE A 240 9.60 3.04 -10.78
N HIS A 241 10.72 2.76 -11.46
CA HIS A 241 12.02 2.55 -10.82
C HIS A 241 12.48 3.80 -10.07
N GLN A 242 12.38 5.00 -10.67
CA GLN A 242 12.71 6.26 -10.01
C GLN A 242 11.88 6.50 -8.74
N GLN A 243 10.56 6.28 -8.79
CA GLN A 243 9.70 6.41 -7.60
C GLN A 243 10.13 5.43 -6.51
N ALA A 244 10.47 4.18 -6.87
CA ALA A 244 10.95 3.20 -5.91
C ALA A 244 12.29 3.60 -5.28
N ILE A 245 13.25 4.07 -6.07
CA ILE A 245 14.56 4.54 -5.58
C ILE A 245 14.40 5.70 -4.61
N GLN A 246 13.59 6.72 -4.95
CA GLN A 246 13.37 7.86 -4.06
C GLN A 246 12.72 7.45 -2.73
N ALA A 247 11.77 6.51 -2.77
CA ALA A 247 11.15 5.98 -1.54
C ALA A 247 12.17 5.22 -0.68
N PHE A 248 13.08 4.47 -1.32
CA PHE A 248 14.14 3.75 -0.63
C PHE A 248 15.19 4.68 -0.02
N GLU A 249 15.65 5.69 -0.76
CA GLU A 249 16.65 6.66 -0.29
C GLU A 249 16.18 7.36 0.99
N PHE A 250 14.92 7.76 1.04
CA PHE A 250 14.34 8.32 2.26
C PHE A 250 14.36 7.33 3.42
N ALA A 251 13.92 6.09 3.19
CA ALA A 251 13.93 5.06 4.24
C ALA A 251 15.35 4.76 4.76
N GLU A 252 16.33 4.76 3.86
CA GLU A 252 17.75 4.59 4.17
C GLU A 252 18.29 5.75 5.02
N GLU A 253 17.89 6.99 4.71
CA GLU A 253 18.23 8.18 5.50
C GLU A 253 17.58 8.17 6.90
N SER A 254 16.30 7.80 7.00
CA SER A 254 15.61 7.67 8.28
C SER A 254 16.29 6.65 9.21
N LEU A 255 16.78 5.53 8.66
CA LEU A 255 17.47 4.50 9.43
C LEU A 255 18.76 5.01 10.12
N ARG A 256 19.41 6.04 9.55
CA ARG A 256 20.61 6.67 10.10
C ARG A 256 20.30 7.64 11.23
N SER A 257 19.08 8.19 11.28
CA SER A 257 18.71 9.26 12.20
C SER A 257 17.80 8.79 13.35
N THR A 258 17.02 7.72 13.16
CA THR A 258 16.02 7.26 14.13
C THR A 258 15.98 5.73 14.29
N ASP A 259 15.76 5.25 15.52
CA ASP A 259 15.78 3.80 15.80
C ASP A 259 14.49 3.08 15.46
N PHE A 260 13.33 3.67 15.77
CA PHE A 260 12.02 3.03 15.58
C PHE A 260 11.29 3.44 14.31
N GLU A 261 11.63 4.56 13.68
CA GLU A 261 10.93 5.02 12.46
C GLU A 261 11.21 4.10 11.27
N ALA A 262 12.43 3.55 11.20
CA ALA A 262 12.83 2.65 10.12
C ALA A 262 11.93 1.40 10.00
N LEU A 263 11.31 0.97 11.10
CA LEU A 263 10.28 -0.09 11.08
C LEU A 263 9.09 0.26 10.20
N LEU A 264 8.70 1.54 10.20
CA LEU A 264 7.53 2.01 9.47
C LEU A 264 7.74 1.89 7.95
N TYR A 265 8.98 1.84 7.50
CA TYR A 265 9.37 1.67 6.10
C TYR A 265 9.62 0.22 5.70
N ILE A 266 9.63 -0.75 6.63
CA ILE A 266 9.71 -2.17 6.24
C ILE A 266 8.64 -2.57 5.22
N PRO A 267 7.36 -2.18 5.38
CA PRO A 267 6.33 -2.57 4.45
C PRO A 267 6.54 -2.05 3.03
N ILE A 268 7.19 -0.90 2.84
CA ILE A 268 7.40 -0.33 1.49
C ILE A 268 8.36 -1.20 0.65
N MET A 269 9.20 -2.01 1.31
CA MET A 269 10.13 -2.93 0.65
C MET A 269 9.46 -4.04 -0.15
N ASN A 270 8.17 -4.30 0.09
CA ASN A 270 7.40 -5.31 -0.63
C ASN A 270 7.15 -4.97 -2.12
N VAL A 271 7.42 -3.74 -2.53
CA VAL A 271 7.37 -3.29 -3.93
C VAL A 271 8.70 -2.66 -4.27
N VAL A 272 9.16 -1.72 -3.45
CA VAL A 272 10.38 -0.95 -3.70
C VAL A 272 11.59 -1.85 -3.88
N GLY A 273 11.78 -2.85 -3.00
CA GLY A 273 12.91 -3.77 -3.13
C GLY A 273 12.86 -4.61 -4.41
N PHE A 274 11.67 -4.92 -4.94
CA PHE A 274 11.53 -5.64 -6.21
C PHE A 274 11.88 -4.80 -7.44
N GLU A 275 11.86 -3.47 -7.34
CA GLU A 275 12.21 -2.56 -8.41
C GLU A 275 13.72 -2.29 -8.53
N MET A 276 14.54 -2.84 -7.63
CA MET A 276 16.00 -2.73 -7.70
C MET A 276 16.56 -3.54 -8.87
N GLN A 277 17.17 -2.85 -9.83
CA GLN A 277 17.63 -3.39 -11.11
C GLN A 277 19.11 -3.76 -11.04
N THR A 278 19.94 -2.91 -10.44
CA THR A 278 21.40 -3.10 -10.40
C THR A 278 21.85 -3.91 -9.17
N GLU A 279 23.02 -4.55 -9.26
CA GLU A 279 23.62 -5.27 -8.13
C GLU A 279 23.91 -4.33 -6.96
N GLN A 280 24.33 -3.09 -7.24
CA GLN A 280 24.60 -2.07 -6.24
C GLN A 280 23.33 -1.68 -5.46
N GLU A 281 22.21 -1.44 -6.16
CA GLU A 281 20.92 -1.16 -5.53
C GLU A 281 20.45 -2.31 -4.64
N ARG A 282 20.54 -3.54 -5.16
CA ARG A 282 20.14 -4.74 -4.40
C ARG A 282 21.01 -4.92 -3.15
N THR A 283 22.30 -4.66 -3.26
CA THR A 283 23.23 -4.69 -2.12
C THR A 283 22.82 -3.67 -1.06
N ARG A 284 22.53 -2.42 -1.44
CA ARG A 284 22.06 -1.39 -0.51
C ARG A 284 20.78 -1.80 0.22
N VAL A 285 19.80 -2.38 -0.50
CA VAL A 285 18.57 -2.88 0.14
C VAL A 285 18.87 -4.02 1.12
N LEU A 286 19.77 -4.94 0.78
CA LEU A 286 20.16 -6.00 1.71
C LEU A 286 20.89 -5.47 2.95
N GLU A 287 21.73 -4.45 2.80
CA GLU A 287 22.38 -3.77 3.93
C GLU A 287 21.38 -3.05 4.83
N PHE A 288 20.39 -2.37 4.24
CA PHE A 288 19.27 -1.77 4.96
C PHE A 288 18.51 -2.83 5.78
N VAL A 289 18.14 -3.95 5.13
CA VAL A 289 17.44 -5.07 5.79
C VAL A 289 18.31 -5.72 6.87
N ALA A 290 19.61 -5.90 6.63
CA ALA A 290 20.54 -6.44 7.62
C ALA A 290 20.65 -5.54 8.85
N THR A 291 20.69 -4.22 8.65
CA THR A 291 20.71 -3.24 9.75
C THR A 291 19.41 -3.27 10.55
N LEU A 292 18.26 -3.50 9.91
CA LEU A 292 17.01 -3.71 10.64
C LEU A 292 17.04 -5.00 11.48
N LYS A 293 17.63 -6.08 10.96
CA LYS A 293 17.81 -7.32 11.72
C LYS A 293 18.70 -7.12 12.94
N THR A 294 19.81 -6.39 12.81
CA THR A 294 20.71 -6.10 13.94
C THR A 294 20.05 -5.23 15.02
N LYS A 295 19.11 -4.36 14.63
CA LYS A 295 18.24 -3.61 15.55
C LYS A 295 17.13 -4.46 16.21
N GLY A 296 17.05 -5.77 15.91
CA GLY A 296 16.12 -6.70 16.54
C GLY A 296 14.76 -6.83 15.84
N PHE A 297 14.63 -6.36 14.61
CA PHE A 297 13.38 -6.47 13.84
C PHE A 297 13.32 -7.81 13.10
N ALA A 298 12.78 -8.86 13.75
CA ALA A 298 12.75 -10.20 13.17
C ALA A 298 12.06 -10.27 11.80
N VAL A 299 11.02 -9.47 11.56
CA VAL A 299 10.29 -9.41 10.27
C VAL A 299 11.19 -9.11 9.07
N ALA A 300 12.31 -8.42 9.28
CA ALA A 300 13.28 -8.12 8.22
C ALA A 300 13.89 -9.40 7.60
N GLY A 301 13.97 -10.50 8.37
CA GLY A 301 14.43 -11.80 7.85
C GLY A 301 13.51 -12.38 6.77
N LYS A 302 12.19 -12.20 6.91
CA LYS A 302 11.24 -12.58 5.84
C LYS A 302 11.41 -11.71 4.60
N VAL A 303 11.56 -10.40 4.77
CA VAL A 303 11.77 -9.47 3.65
C VAL A 303 13.03 -9.84 2.87
N GLU A 304 14.14 -10.14 3.57
CA GLU A 304 15.38 -10.59 2.94
C GLU A 304 15.18 -11.83 2.06
N ARG A 305 14.47 -12.84 2.58
CA ARG A 305 14.18 -14.08 1.84
C ARG A 305 13.31 -13.83 0.61
N ASP A 306 12.26 -13.03 0.77
CA ASP A 306 11.34 -12.71 -0.32
C ASP A 306 12.07 -11.96 -1.46
N LEU A 307 12.93 -10.98 -1.11
CA LEU A 307 13.72 -10.21 -2.07
C LEU A 307 14.72 -11.09 -2.83
N LYS A 308 15.50 -11.90 -2.11
CA LYS A 308 16.47 -12.82 -2.73
C LYS A 308 15.80 -13.79 -3.69
N THR A 309 14.64 -14.33 -3.30
CA THR A 309 13.86 -15.24 -4.15
C THR A 309 13.37 -14.52 -5.42
N ALA A 310 12.84 -13.31 -5.30
CA ALA A 310 12.32 -12.56 -6.43
C ALA A 310 13.41 -12.14 -7.43
N TRP A 311 14.60 -11.74 -6.95
CA TRP A 311 15.69 -11.32 -7.83
C TRP A 311 16.33 -12.48 -8.60
N VAL A 312 16.34 -13.69 -8.04
CA VAL A 312 16.75 -14.91 -8.76
C VAL A 312 15.77 -15.23 -9.87
N GLY A 313 14.46 -15.08 -9.62
CA GLY A 313 13.41 -15.31 -10.62
C GLY A 313 13.40 -14.31 -11.79
N LYS A 314 14.01 -13.13 -11.64
CA LYS A 314 14.17 -12.12 -12.72
C LYS A 314 15.41 -12.33 -13.60
N MET A 315 16.30 -13.28 -13.28
CA MET A 315 17.48 -13.61 -14.09
C MET A 315 17.23 -14.73 -15.12
N GLN A 316 15.97 -15.09 -15.37
CA GLN A 316 15.54 -16.01 -16.44
C GLN A 316 14.65 -15.27 -17.44
#